data_AF-A0A7C6E9H5-F1
#
_entry.id   AF-A0A7C6E9H5-F1
#
_cell.length_a   1.000
_cell.length_b   1.000
_cell.length_c   1.000
_cell.angle_alpha   90.00
_cell.angle_beta   90.00
_cell.angle_gamma   90.00
#
_symmetry.space_group_name_H-M   'P 1'
#
loop_
_entity.id
_entity.type
_entity.pdbx_description
1 polymer ?
#
loop_
_entity_poly.entity_id
_entity_poly.type
_entity_poly.pdbx_seq_one_letter_code
_entity_poly.pdbx_strand_id
1 'polypeptide(L)'
;MAVLYYAGVENVYYLNGGFDKWVDEKLPVQNSDFALKSSHFVIKRNNPFVFVNEDFVRWAVNNENQVQFVDARMYKEYTGQVSDENFGVAKLGHIKGAKDVFVGEYMQKSDNYYILKPKDQIEALLEKNGIDPNKPMISYCHIGYWVVVCGL
;
A
#
# COMPACT_ATOMS: atom_id res chain seq x y z
N MET A 1 -7.96 -4.84 0.67
CA MET A 1 -7.66 -5.11 2.10
C MET A 1 -7.93 -3.89 2.98
N ALA A 2 -7.28 -2.75 2.74
CA ALA A 2 -7.46 -1.51 3.55
C ALA A 2 -8.93 -1.13 3.77
N VAL A 3 -9.79 -1.25 2.75
CA VAL A 3 -11.23 -0.96 2.87
C VAL A 3 -11.94 -1.90 3.86
N LEU A 4 -11.62 -3.20 3.87
CA LEU A 4 -12.20 -4.15 4.82
C LEU A 4 -11.74 -3.84 6.25
N TYR A 5 -10.45 -3.54 6.42
CA TYR A 5 -9.90 -3.15 7.71
C TYR A 5 -10.48 -1.81 8.19
N TYR A 6 -10.63 -0.83 7.30
CA TYR A 6 -11.33 0.42 7.54
C TYR A 6 -12.78 0.18 7.98
N ALA A 7 -13.48 -0.75 7.34
CA ALA A 7 -14.85 -1.16 7.69
C ALA A 7 -14.94 -1.97 9.00
N GLY A 8 -13.83 -2.19 9.71
CA GLY A 8 -13.80 -2.87 11.01
C GLY A 8 -13.74 -4.40 10.92
N VAL A 9 -13.37 -4.96 9.77
CA VAL A 9 -13.06 -6.40 9.68
C VAL A 9 -11.71 -6.64 10.34
N GLU A 10 -11.70 -7.42 11.43
CA GLU A 10 -10.49 -7.66 12.24
C GLU A 10 -9.51 -8.62 11.56
N ASN A 11 -10.02 -9.68 10.95
CA ASN A 11 -9.21 -10.77 10.41
C ASN A 11 -9.14 -10.68 8.88
N VAL A 12 -8.23 -9.84 8.39
CA VAL A 12 -7.97 -9.68 6.95
C VAL A 12 -6.52 -10.03 6.67
N TYR A 13 -6.30 -10.90 5.67
CA TYR A 13 -4.98 -11.41 5.34
C TYR A 13 -4.69 -11.28 3.85
N TYR A 14 -3.41 -11.15 3.51
CA TYR A 14 -2.92 -11.31 2.15
C TYR A 14 -2.44 -12.74 1.92
N LEU A 15 -2.81 -13.30 0.76
CA LEU A 15 -2.15 -14.48 0.25
C LEU A 15 -0.78 -14.07 -0.31
N ASN A 16 0.28 -14.25 0.48
CA ASN A 16 1.63 -13.92 0.05
C ASN A 16 2.02 -14.78 -1.16
N GLY A 17 2.46 -14.16 -2.26
CA GLY A 17 2.70 -14.83 -3.54
C GLY A 17 1.50 -14.91 -4.48
N GLY A 18 0.30 -14.54 -4.01
CA GLY A 18 -0.91 -14.50 -4.81
C GLY A 18 -1.30 -15.85 -5.41
N PHE A 19 -2.10 -15.79 -6.48
CA PHE A 19 -2.58 -16.98 -7.18
C PHE A 19 -1.44 -17.71 -7.91
N ASP A 20 -0.44 -16.99 -8.42
CA ASP A 20 0.68 -17.58 -9.14
C ASP A 20 1.47 -18.54 -8.24
N LYS A 21 1.77 -18.14 -7.00
CA LYS A 21 2.39 -19.05 -6.02
C LYS A 21 1.50 -20.24 -5.69
N TRP A 22 0.19 -20.03 -5.53
CA TRP A 22 -0.75 -21.11 -5.23
C TRP A 22 -0.74 -22.20 -6.30
N VAL A 23 -0.71 -21.80 -7.58
CA VAL A 23 -0.63 -22.71 -8.73
C VAL A 23 0.74 -23.38 -8.81
N ASP A 24 1.83 -22.63 -8.59
CA ASP A 24 3.19 -23.15 -8.59
C ASP A 24 3.41 -24.22 -7.51
N GLU A 25 2.83 -24.03 -6.33
CA GLU A 25 2.79 -25.01 -5.22
C GLU A 25 1.83 -26.19 -5.48
N LYS A 26 1.18 -26.24 -6.64
CA LYS A 26 0.25 -27.31 -7.06
C LYS A 26 -0.92 -27.51 -6.09
N LEU A 27 -1.38 -26.42 -5.49
CA LEU A 27 -2.53 -26.45 -4.59
C LEU A 27 -3.85 -26.56 -5.37
N PRO A 28 -4.92 -27.10 -4.75
CA PRO A 28 -6.20 -27.30 -5.43
C PRO A 28 -6.79 -25.99 -5.97
N VAL A 29 -7.31 -26.03 -7.20
CA VAL A 29 -8.04 -24.92 -7.83
C VAL A 29 -9.42 -25.38 -8.26
N GLN A 30 -10.40 -24.48 -8.19
CA GLN A 30 -11.76 -24.72 -8.66
C GLN A 30 -12.05 -23.82 -9.86
N ASN A 31 -12.52 -24.41 -10.96
CA ASN A 31 -12.85 -23.69 -12.21
C ASN A 31 -14.37 -23.65 -12.49
N SER A 32 -15.19 -24.18 -11.60
CA SER A 32 -16.66 -24.13 -11.69
C SER A 32 -17.21 -22.96 -10.88
N ASP A 33 -18.35 -22.43 -11.32
CA ASP A 33 -19.09 -21.40 -10.58
C ASP A 33 -19.29 -21.79 -9.11
N PHE A 34 -19.14 -20.80 -8.24
CA PHE A 34 -19.36 -20.95 -6.81
C PHE A 34 -20.35 -19.89 -6.33
N ALA A 35 -21.50 -20.33 -5.83
CA ALA A 35 -22.48 -19.44 -5.22
C ALA A 35 -22.17 -19.25 -3.73
N LEU A 36 -21.71 -18.05 -3.37
CA LEU A 36 -21.56 -17.66 -1.97
C LEU A 36 -22.94 -17.52 -1.33
N LYS A 37 -23.13 -18.17 -0.18
CA LYS A 37 -24.33 -17.93 0.64
C LYS A 37 -24.28 -16.52 1.20
N SER A 38 -25.43 -15.84 1.18
CA SER A 38 -25.56 -14.53 1.82
C SER A 38 -25.25 -14.67 3.32
N SER A 39 -24.47 -13.72 3.84
CA SER A 39 -24.18 -13.58 5.25
C SER A 39 -24.60 -12.19 5.73
N HIS A 40 -24.82 -12.05 7.03
CA HIS A 40 -25.09 -10.76 7.63
C HIS A 40 -23.77 -10.15 8.13
N PHE A 41 -23.41 -9.00 7.58
CA PHE A 41 -22.23 -8.24 7.97
C PHE A 41 -22.64 -6.82 8.35
N VAL A 42 -22.19 -6.36 9.52
CA VAL A 42 -22.51 -5.02 10.05
C VAL A 42 -21.22 -4.28 10.35
N ILE A 43 -21.06 -3.12 9.72
CA ILE A 43 -20.00 -2.17 10.01
C ILE A 43 -20.40 -1.40 11.27
N LYS A 44 -19.78 -1.70 12.41
CA LYS A 44 -20.09 -1.03 13.68
C LYS A 44 -19.40 0.33 13.82
N ARG A 45 -18.14 0.42 13.38
CA ARG A 45 -17.33 1.63 13.42
C ARG A 45 -16.22 1.52 12.39
N ASN A 46 -15.96 2.63 11.69
CA ASN A 46 -14.81 2.70 10.79
C ASN A 46 -13.53 3.02 11.57
N ASN A 47 -12.41 2.40 11.19
CA ASN A 47 -11.10 2.75 11.73
C ASN A 47 -10.60 4.04 11.07
N PRO A 48 -10.55 5.19 11.79
CA PRO A 48 -10.22 6.48 11.18
C PRO A 48 -8.73 6.62 10.82
N PHE A 49 -7.89 5.67 11.23
CA PHE A 49 -6.44 5.75 11.01
C PHE A 49 -5.97 5.04 9.72
N VAL A 50 -6.90 4.51 8.92
CA VAL A 50 -6.59 3.78 7.67
C VAL A 50 -6.51 4.71 6.46
N PHE A 51 -7.36 5.74 6.43
CA PHE A 51 -7.44 6.69 5.34
C PHE A 51 -7.37 8.11 5.87
N VAL A 52 -6.66 8.97 5.16
CA VAL A 52 -6.60 10.41 5.43
C VAL A 52 -7.21 11.17 4.27
N ASN A 53 -7.80 12.32 4.57
CA ASN A 53 -8.32 13.22 3.55
C ASN A 53 -7.28 14.29 3.16
N GLU A 54 -7.62 15.08 2.14
CA GLU A 54 -6.76 16.15 1.65
C GLU A 54 -6.45 17.19 2.74
N ASP A 55 -7.42 17.56 3.57
CA ASP A 55 -7.22 18.55 4.65
C ASP A 55 -6.14 18.10 5.64
N PHE A 56 -6.15 16.82 6.03
CA PHE A 56 -5.12 16.26 6.90
C PHE A 56 -3.75 16.23 6.23
N VAL A 57 -3.69 15.88 4.94
CA VAL A 57 -2.44 15.93 4.16
C VAL A 57 -1.89 17.36 4.10
N ARG A 58 -2.74 18.36 3.83
CA ARG A 58 -2.36 19.78 3.82
C ARG A 58 -1.86 20.25 5.18
N TRP A 59 -2.53 19.85 6.25
CA TRP A 59 -2.07 20.11 7.61
C TRP A 59 -0.69 19.47 7.86
N ALA A 60 -0.52 18.20 7.51
CA ALA A 60 0.72 17.45 7.75
C ALA A 60 1.91 18.03 6.95
N VAL A 61 1.70 18.50 5.72
CA VAL A 61 2.73 19.19 4.92
C VAL A 61 3.24 20.46 5.62
N ASN A 62 2.38 21.16 6.37
CA ASN A 62 2.74 22.39 7.09
C ASN A 62 3.27 22.13 8.51
N ASN A 63 3.16 20.90 9.02
CA ASN A 63 3.61 20.50 10.35
C ASN A 63 4.78 19.52 10.23
N GLU A 64 5.85 20.02 9.59
CA GLU A 64 7.06 19.26 9.32
C GLU A 64 7.57 18.55 10.59
N ASN A 65 7.99 17.28 10.43
CA ASN A 65 8.44 16.36 11.48
C ASN A 65 7.37 15.65 12.33
N GLN A 66 6.07 15.92 12.16
CA GLN A 66 5.02 15.16 12.86
C GLN A 66 4.57 13.90 12.11
N VAL A 67 4.58 13.96 10.77
CA VAL A 67 4.12 12.87 9.90
C VAL A 67 5.11 12.71 8.76
N GLN A 68 5.45 11.46 8.46
CA GLN A 68 6.32 11.10 7.35
C GLN A 68 5.48 10.79 6.11
N PHE A 69 5.94 11.22 4.94
CA PHE A 69 5.27 10.89 3.68
C PHE A 69 6.07 9.86 2.91
N VAL A 70 5.41 8.78 2.47
CA VAL A 70 6.01 7.72 1.66
C VAL A 70 5.33 7.72 0.28
N ASP A 71 6.08 8.08 -0.75
CA ASP A 71 5.62 8.01 -2.14
C ASP A 71 5.97 6.63 -2.70
N ALA A 72 4.95 5.84 -3.04
CA ALA A 72 5.11 4.47 -3.50
C ALA A 72 5.18 4.34 -5.04
N ARG A 73 5.20 5.46 -5.76
CA ARG A 73 5.26 5.52 -7.23
C ARG A 73 6.66 5.22 -7.77
N MET A 74 6.81 5.18 -9.08
CA MET A 74 8.14 5.03 -9.68
C MET A 74 8.98 6.30 -9.48
N TYR A 75 10.30 6.15 -9.35
CA TYR A 75 11.21 7.28 -9.15
C TYR A 75 11.07 8.41 -10.20
N LYS A 76 10.79 8.07 -11.46
CA LYS A 76 10.57 9.07 -12.52
C LYS A 76 9.31 9.92 -12.29
N GLU A 77 8.30 9.36 -11.63
CA GLU A 77 7.06 10.05 -11.26
C GLU A 77 7.27 10.90 -10.02
N TYR A 78 7.97 10.36 -9.02
CA TYR A 78 8.41 11.08 -7.83
C TYR A 78 9.22 12.33 -8.19
N THR A 79 10.21 12.19 -9.08
CA THR A 79 11.03 13.32 -9.56
C THR A 79 10.30 14.27 -10.53
N GLY A 80 9.11 13.89 -11.00
CA GLY A 80 8.33 14.68 -11.95
C GLY A 80 8.89 14.69 -13.37
N GLN A 81 9.68 13.68 -13.74
CA GLN A 81 10.16 13.50 -15.12
C GLN A 81 9.06 12.97 -16.05
N VAL A 82 8.14 12.18 -15.51
CA VAL A 82 6.99 11.62 -16.22
C VAL A 82 5.75 11.70 -15.35
N SER A 83 4.58 11.70 -15.99
CA SER A 83 3.31 11.31 -15.36
C SER A 83 2.77 10.10 -16.08
N ASP A 84 2.05 9.24 -15.36
CA ASP A 84 1.14 8.32 -16.01
C ASP A 84 -0.01 9.11 -16.67
N GLU A 85 -0.04 9.07 -18.00
CA GLU A 85 -1.00 9.78 -18.85
C GLU A 85 -2.45 9.37 -18.53
N ASN A 86 -2.66 8.18 -17.98
CA ASN A 86 -3.98 7.65 -17.66
C ASN A 86 -4.58 8.24 -16.38
N PHE A 87 -3.77 8.85 -15.51
CA PHE A 87 -4.22 9.36 -14.21
C PHE A 87 -4.47 10.88 -14.18
N GLY A 88 -4.34 11.59 -15.31
CA GLY A 88 -4.71 13.00 -15.39
C GLY A 88 -3.99 13.88 -14.36
N VAL A 89 -2.69 13.66 -14.17
CA VAL A 89 -1.89 14.31 -13.14
C VAL A 89 -1.73 15.80 -13.46
N ALA A 90 -2.36 16.67 -12.65
CA ALA A 90 -2.34 18.12 -12.85
C ALA A 90 -0.97 18.77 -12.61
N LYS A 91 -0.10 18.14 -11.81
CA LYS A 91 1.23 18.65 -11.48
C LYS A 91 2.23 17.51 -11.28
N LEU A 92 3.37 17.62 -11.95
CA LEU A 92 4.48 16.67 -11.81
C LEU A 92 5.24 16.86 -10.49
N GLY A 93 5.87 15.79 -10.02
CA GLY A 93 6.65 15.74 -8.79
C GLY A 93 5.91 15.01 -7.66
N HIS A 94 6.26 15.32 -6.42
CA HIS A 94 5.78 14.66 -5.21
C HIS A 94 5.33 15.67 -4.13
N ILE A 95 4.70 15.17 -3.08
CA ILE A 95 4.32 15.97 -1.90
C ILE A 95 5.59 16.43 -1.19
N LYS A 96 5.68 17.71 -0.82
CA LYS A 96 6.85 18.28 -0.14
C LYS A 96 7.23 17.42 1.08
N GLY A 97 8.49 16.99 1.15
CA GLY A 97 9.03 16.21 2.26
C GLY A 97 8.81 14.69 2.15
N ALA A 98 8.10 14.21 1.12
CA ALA A 98 7.96 12.77 0.88
C ALA A 98 9.29 12.08 0.59
N LYS A 99 9.38 10.81 0.98
CA LYS A 99 10.47 9.90 0.65
C LYS A 99 10.00 8.95 -0.44
N ASP A 100 10.84 8.74 -1.43
CA ASP A 100 10.60 7.76 -2.49
C ASP A 100 10.87 6.36 -1.95
N VAL A 101 9.83 5.53 -1.88
CA VAL A 101 9.95 4.11 -1.55
C VAL A 101 9.03 3.35 -2.49
N PHE A 102 9.53 3.05 -3.68
CA PHE A 102 8.76 2.38 -4.73
C PHE A 102 8.13 1.09 -4.21
N VAL A 103 6.83 0.89 -4.48
CA VAL A 103 6.07 -0.29 -3.99
C VAL A 103 6.72 -1.62 -4.34
N GLY A 104 7.39 -1.70 -5.51
CA GLY A 104 8.08 -2.91 -5.93
C GLY A 104 9.23 -3.32 -5.01
N GLU A 105 9.79 -2.39 -4.24
CA GLU A 105 10.86 -2.68 -3.28
C GLU A 105 10.37 -3.41 -2.02
N TYR A 106 9.07 -3.41 -1.72
CA TYR A 106 8.50 -4.21 -0.62
C TYR A 106 8.39 -5.69 -0.98
N MET A 107 8.58 -6.03 -2.26
CA MET A 107 8.47 -7.39 -2.77
C MET A 107 9.84 -7.92 -3.19
N GLN A 108 9.96 -9.24 -3.16
CA GLN A 108 11.10 -9.96 -3.72
C GLN A 108 10.60 -11.02 -4.70
N LYS A 109 11.34 -11.21 -5.79
CA LYS A 109 11.05 -12.25 -6.76
C LYS A 109 11.38 -13.62 -6.16
N SER A 110 10.48 -14.58 -6.33
CA SER A 110 10.64 -15.98 -5.98
C SER A 110 10.17 -16.81 -7.17
N ASP A 111 11.12 -17.35 -7.94
CA ASP A 111 10.87 -18.08 -9.17
C ASP A 111 9.98 -17.30 -10.17
N ASN A 112 8.72 -17.74 -10.31
CA ASN A 112 7.74 -17.19 -11.25
C ASN A 112 6.78 -16.17 -10.62
N TYR A 113 6.90 -15.88 -9.32
CA TYR A 113 6.00 -15.00 -8.59
C TYR A 113 6.77 -14.00 -7.71
N TYR A 114 6.03 -13.08 -7.09
CA TYR A 114 6.57 -12.11 -6.12
C TYR A 114 5.95 -12.32 -4.76
N ILE A 115 6.79 -12.36 -3.73
CA ILE A 115 6.37 -12.42 -2.33
C ILE A 115 6.74 -11.12 -1.63
N LEU A 116 6.01 -10.78 -0.57
CA LEU A 116 6.40 -9.74 0.37
C LEU A 116 7.73 -10.11 1.02
N LYS A 117 8.60 -9.11 1.14
CA LYS A 117 9.81 -9.25 1.93
C LYS A 117 9.47 -9.52 3.40
N PRO A 118 10.34 -10.23 4.13
CA PRO A 118 10.25 -10.33 5.58
C PRO A 118 10.20 -8.96 6.26
N LYS A 119 9.55 -8.89 7.43
CA LYS A 119 9.31 -7.64 8.16
C LYS A 119 10.60 -6.85 8.44
N ASP A 120 11.64 -7.53 8.88
CA ASP A 120 12.97 -6.94 9.16
C ASP A 120 13.59 -6.29 7.91
N GLN A 121 13.39 -6.87 6.72
CA GLN A 121 13.87 -6.28 5.48
C GLN A 121 13.04 -5.08 5.05
N ILE A 122 11.73 -5.06 5.33
CA ILE A 122 10.86 -3.91 5.08
C ILE A 122 11.24 -2.77 6.04
N GLU A 123 11.43 -3.06 7.33
CA GLU A 123 11.89 -2.08 8.31
C GLU A 123 13.24 -1.47 7.88
N ALA A 124 14.20 -2.31 7.48
CA ALA A 124 15.49 -1.83 6.97
C ALA A 124 15.35 -1.00 5.67
N LEU A 125 14.42 -1.35 4.78
CA LEU A 125 14.12 -0.58 3.57
C LEU A 125 13.59 0.82 3.92
N LEU A 126 12.67 0.90 4.89
CA LEU A 126 12.11 2.17 5.36
C LEU A 126 13.20 3.03 6.00
N GLU A 127 13.96 2.46 6.93
CA GLU A 127 15.04 3.17 7.64
C GLU A 127 16.11 3.69 6.68
N LYS A 128 16.51 2.89 5.69
CA LYS A 128 17.46 3.29 4.63
C LYS A 128 16.96 4.51 3.85
N ASN A 129 15.65 4.64 3.66
CA ASN A 129 15.04 5.79 2.98
C ASN A 129 14.68 6.94 3.93
N GLY A 130 15.11 6.86 5.20
CA GLY A 130 14.90 7.89 6.20
C GLY A 130 13.47 7.93 6.73
N ILE A 131 12.77 6.79 6.70
CA ILE A 131 11.45 6.58 7.32
C ILE A 131 11.64 5.77 8.60
N ASP A 132 11.19 6.34 9.71
CA ASP A 132 11.13 5.65 11.00
C ASP A 132 9.80 4.89 11.11
N PRO A 133 9.80 3.55 11.12
CA PRO A 133 8.57 2.75 11.18
C PRO A 133 7.76 2.95 12.47
N ASN A 134 8.36 3.54 13.51
CA ASN A 134 7.70 3.80 14.79
C ASN A 134 7.02 5.18 14.85
N LYS A 135 7.16 6.00 13.80
CA LYS A 135 6.54 7.33 13.72
C LYS A 135 5.34 7.31 12.77
N PRO A 136 4.35 8.21 12.98
CA PRO A 136 3.23 8.35 12.07
C PRO A 136 3.68 8.54 10.62
N MET A 137 3.08 7.79 9.71
CA MET A 137 3.35 7.88 8.29
C MET A 137 2.06 7.90 7.46
N ILE A 138 2.10 8.64 6.36
CA ILE A 138 1.11 8.60 5.29
C ILE A 138 1.84 8.07 4.06
N SER A 139 1.42 6.92 3.58
CA SER A 139 1.85 6.41 2.29
C SER A 139 0.84 6.81 1.21
N TYR A 140 1.30 7.07 -0.02
CA TYR A 140 0.42 7.35 -1.15
C TYR A 140 0.98 6.84 -2.49
N CYS A 141 0.10 6.76 -3.48
CA CYS A 141 0.45 6.63 -4.90
C CYS A 141 -0.51 7.50 -5.73
N HIS A 142 -0.88 7.13 -6.96
CA HIS A 142 -1.86 7.90 -7.75
C HIS A 142 -3.27 7.84 -7.16
N ILE A 143 -3.77 6.64 -6.91
CA ILE A 143 -5.18 6.38 -6.53
C ILE A 143 -5.31 5.51 -5.27
N GLY A 144 -4.22 5.31 -4.54
CA GLY A 144 -4.20 4.52 -3.31
C GLY A 144 -4.28 2.99 -3.51
N TYR A 145 -4.14 2.48 -4.74
CA TYR A 145 -4.22 1.05 -5.02
C TYR A 145 -2.99 0.28 -4.49
N TRP A 146 -1.80 0.69 -4.92
CA TRP A 146 -0.55 0.00 -4.60
C TRP A 146 -0.08 0.23 -3.15
N VAL A 147 -0.49 1.35 -2.57
CA VAL A 147 0.02 1.81 -1.27
C VAL A 147 -0.41 0.92 -0.10
N VAL A 148 -1.45 0.11 -0.29
CA VAL A 148 -1.96 -0.80 0.74
C VAL A 148 -0.89 -1.82 1.17
N VAL A 149 0.08 -2.10 0.29
CA VAL A 149 1.22 -2.99 0.59
C VAL A 149 2.28 -2.31 1.47
N CYS A 150 2.35 -0.98 1.46
CA CYS A 150 3.36 -0.20 2.19
C CYS A 150 3.01 0.03 3.67
N GLY A 151 1.75 -0.20 4.07
CA GLY A 151 1.27 -0.01 5.45
C GLY A 151 1.18 -1.31 6.28
N LEU A 152 1.85 -2.37 5.81
CA LEU A 152 1.93 -3.68 6.47
C LEU A 152 3.06 -3.75 7.50
#